data_AF-A0A090QEA2-F1
#
_entry.id   AF-A0A090QEA2-F1
#
_cell.length_a   1.000
_cell.length_b   1.000
_cell.length_c   1.000
_cell.angle_alpha   90.00
_cell.angle_beta   90.00
_cell.angle_gamma   90.00
#
_symmetry.space_group_name_H-M   'P 1'
#
loop_
_entity.id
_entity.type
_entity.pdbx_description
1 polymer ?
#
loop_
_entity_poly.entity_id
_entity_poly.type
_entity_poly.pdbx_seq_one_letter_code
_entity_poly.pdbx_strand_id
1 'polypeptide(L)' 'MDKMVSHWDDERAIHVEIKNYKEVINNSKIENEEEKFDLNFHTDYIKYIDDATASILELKSKISNNQINI' A
#
# COMPACT_ATOMS: atom_id res chain seq x y z
N MET A 1 16.81 -4.32 -1.81
CA MET A 1 15.80 -3.23 -1.74
C MET A 1 14.81 -3.36 -2.88
N ASP A 2 15.27 -3.52 -4.13
CA ASP A 2 14.37 -3.56 -5.30
C ASP A 2 13.38 -4.73 -5.30
N LYS A 3 13.82 -5.95 -4.96
CA LYS A 3 12.91 -7.10 -4.81
C LYS A 3 11.85 -6.87 -3.73
N MET A 4 12.21 -6.18 -2.65
CA MET A 4 11.27 -5.89 -1.55
C MET A 4 10.26 -4.84 -1.97
N VAL A 5 10.70 -3.75 -2.62
CA VAL A 5 9.81 -2.71 -3.17
C VAL A 5 8.85 -3.31 -4.21
N SER A 6 9.36 -4.13 -5.13
CA SER A 6 8.51 -4.81 -6.12
C SER A 6 7.46 -5.72 -5.47
N HIS A 7 7.82 -6.44 -4.40
CA HIS A 7 6.86 -7.28 -3.69
C HIS A 7 5.78 -6.46 -2.97
N TRP A 8 6.19 -5.35 -2.34
CA TRP A 8 5.25 -4.42 -1.71
C TRP A 8 4.32 -3.74 -2.72
N ASP A 9 4.79 -3.46 -3.94
CA ASP A 9 3.93 -2.94 -5.01
C ASP A 9 2.82 -3.96 -5.38
N ASP A 10 3.16 -5.25 -5.45
CA ASP A 10 2.19 -6.32 -5.69
C ASP A 10 1.18 -6.43 -4.54
N GLU A 11 1.64 -6.44 -3.28
CA GLU A 11 0.78 -6.49 -2.09
C GLU A 11 -0.15 -5.27 -2.01
N ARG A 12 0.39 -4.08 -2.29
CA ARG A 12 -0.37 -2.83 -2.36
C ARG A 12 -1.45 -2.90 -3.43
N ALA A 13 -1.13 -3.41 -4.62
CA ALA A 13 -2.08 -3.55 -5.72
C ALA A 13 -3.27 -4.44 -5.32
N ILE A 14 -3.00 -5.56 -4.64
CA ILE A 14 -4.05 -6.45 -4.13
C ILE A 14 -4.94 -5.72 -3.10
N HIS A 15 -4.36 -4.96 -2.17
CA HIS A 15 -5.14 -4.22 -1.19
C HIS A 15 -6.00 -3.11 -1.82
N VAL A 16 -5.50 -2.45 -2.87
CA VAL A 16 -6.27 -1.47 -3.66
C VAL A 16 -7.45 -2.16 -4.36
N GLU A 17 -7.21 -3.30 -5.01
CA GLU A 17 -8.26 -4.07 -5.70
C GLU A 17 -9.36 -4.51 -4.73
N ILE A 18 -8.99 -5.10 -3.59
CA ILE A 18 -9.95 -5.56 -2.58
C ILE A 18 -10.72 -4.38 -1.99
N LYS A 19 -10.05 -3.27 -1.69
CA LYS A 19 -10.71 -2.06 -1.17
C LYS A 19 -11.75 -1.54 -2.17
N ASN A 20 -11.38 -1.39 -3.44
CA ASN A 20 -12.28 -0.90 -4.48
C ASN A 20 -13.47 -1.84 -4.67
N TYR A 21 -13.24 -3.16 -4.67
CA TYR A 21 -14.31 -4.14 -4.74
C TYR A 21 -15.30 -3.97 -3.57
N LYS A 22 -14.79 -3.93 -2.33
CA LYS A 22 -15.62 -3.76 -1.13
C LYS A 22 -16.37 -2.43 -1.13
N GLU A 23 -15.73 -1.36 -1.58
CA GLU A 23 -16.34 -0.03 -1.71
C GLU A 23 -17.51 -0.04 -2.71
N VAL A 24 -17.34 -0.71 -3.87
CA VAL A 24 -18.42 -0.89 -4.83
C VAL A 24 -19.58 -1.65 -4.19
N ILE A 25 -19.33 -2.72 -3.44
CA ILE A 25 -20.40 -3.49 -2.77
C ILE A 25 -21.10 -2.65 -1.69
N ASN A 26 -20.36 -1.92 -0.86
CA ASN A 26 -20.90 -1.00 0.13
C ASN A 26 -21.84 0.04 -0.48
N ASN A 27 -21.52 0.53 -1.68
CA ASN A 27 -22.28 1.61 -2.32
C ASN A 27 -23.41 1.11 -3.24
N SER A 28 -23.37 -0.15 -3.70
CA SER A 28 -24.30 -0.66 -4.71
C SER A 28 -25.19 -1.81 -4.27
N LYS A 29 -24.85 -2.51 -3.17
CA LYS A 29 -25.58 -3.72 -2.75
C LYS A 29 -25.97 -3.76 -1.27
N ILE A 30 -25.36 -2.92 -0.44
CA ILE A 30 -25.62 -2.90 1.01
C ILE A 30 -26.31 -1.60 1.36
N GLU A 31 -27.59 -1.69 1.76
CA GLU A 31 -28.37 -0.53 2.19
C GLU A 31 -28.18 -0.21 3.68
N ASN A 32 -27.93 -1.25 4.50
CA ASN A 32 -27.72 -1.11 5.93
C ASN A 32 -26.25 -0.74 6.24
N GLU A 33 -26.03 0.39 6.90
CA GLU A 33 -24.69 0.88 7.23
C GLU A 33 -23.90 -0.10 8.12
N GLU A 34 -24.57 -0.82 9.02
CA GLU A 34 -23.93 -1.77 9.95
C GLU A 34 -23.36 -3.01 9.23
N GLU A 35 -23.83 -3.30 8.02
CA GLU A 35 -23.38 -4.43 7.20
C GLU A 35 -22.24 -4.06 6.25
N LYS A 36 -21.92 -2.77 6.12
CA LYS A 36 -20.86 -2.31 5.23
C LYS A 36 -19.50 -2.81 5.69
N PHE A 37 -18.67 -3.18 4.72
CA PHE A 37 -17.29 -3.53 4.96
C PHE A 37 -16.51 -2.32 5.49
N ASP A 38 -15.71 -2.53 6.54
CA ASP A 38 -14.70 -1.58 6.96
C ASP A 38 -13.55 -1.53 5.94
N LEU A 39 -13.27 -0.32 5.44
CA LEU A 39 -12.21 -0.05 4.47
C LEU A 39 -10.96 0.60 5.10
N ASN A 40 -11.01 0.92 6.40
CA ASN A 40 -9.93 1.61 7.10
C ASN A 40 -8.66 0.74 7.12
N PHE A 41 -8.78 -0.55 7.42
CA PHE A 41 -7.64 -1.46 7.39
C PHE A 41 -6.90 -1.44 6.04
N HIS A 42 -7.61 -1.51 4.91
CA HIS A 42 -6.97 -1.45 3.60
C HIS A 42 -6.34 -0.08 3.33
N THR A 43 -7.01 1.00 3.75
CA THR A 43 -6.50 2.37 3.61
C THR A 43 -5.21 2.58 4.40
N ASP A 44 -5.20 2.15 5.67
CA ASP A 44 -4.04 2.25 6.56
C ASP A 44 -2.89 1.37 6.07
N TYR A 45 -3.18 0.16 5.59
CA TYR A 45 -2.17 -0.74 5.03
C TYR A 45 -1.52 -0.17 3.77
N ILE A 46 -2.32 0.38 2.84
CA ILE A 46 -1.80 1.04 1.63
C ILE A 46 -0.89 2.20 2.02
N LYS A 47 -1.34 3.04 2.96
CA LYS A 47 -0.54 4.15 3.48
C LYS A 47 0.78 3.68 4.11
N TYR A 48 0.73 2.62 4.91
CA TYR A 48 1.92 2.02 5.49
C TYR A 48 2.92 1.57 4.42
N ILE A 49 2.46 0.87 3.39
CA ILE A 49 3.33 0.43 2.28
C ILE A 49 3.91 1.62 1.51
N ASP A 50 3.11 2.67 1.26
CA ASP A 50 3.57 3.89 0.60
C ASP A 50 4.68 4.58 1.41
N ASP A 51 4.46 4.77 2.72
CA ASP A 51 5.40 5.42 3.63
C ASP A 51 6.68 4.58 3.82
N ALA A 52 6.56 3.25 3.92
CA ALA A 52 7.68 2.32 4.03
C ALA A 52 8.51 2.27 2.74
N THR A 53 7.85 2.23 1.58
CA THR A 53 8.50 2.23 0.26
C THR A 53 9.28 3.53 0.05
N ALA A 54 8.67 4.68 0.35
CA ALA A 54 9.34 5.97 0.28
C ALA A 54 10.61 6.02 1.14
N SER A 55 10.52 5.56 2.39
CA SER A 55 11.65 5.51 3.33
C SER A 55 12.81 4.64 2.82
N ILE A 56 12.51 3.48 2.22
CA ILE A 56 13.52 2.57 1.66
C ILE A 56 14.14 3.12 0.39
N LEU A 57 13.36 3.74 -0.49
CA LEU A 57 13.89 4.37 -1.70
C LEU A 57 14.79 5.55 -1.36
N GLU A 58 14.45 6.34 -0.33
CA GLU A 58 15.32 7.39 0.19
C GLU A 58 16.64 6.82 0.73
N LEU A 59 16.59 5.73 1.51
CA LEU A 59 17.78 5.04 1.98
C LEU A 59 18.65 4.51 0.83
N LYS A 60 18.03 3.88 -0.18
CA LYS A 60 18.73 3.41 -1.39
C LYS A 60 19.44 4.56 -2.12
N SER A 61 18.76 5.70 -2.25
CA SER A 61 19.30 6.92 -2.87
C SER A 61 20.51 7.44 -2.07
N LYS A 62 20.40 7.52 -0.74
CA LYS A 62 21.50 7.92 0.14
C LYS A 62 22.72 6.99 0.03
N ILE A 63 22.51 5.67 -0.04
CA ILE A 63 23.60 4.70 -0.23
C ILE A 63 24.26 4.87 -1.61
N SER A 64 23.46 5.07 -2.66
CA SER A 64 23.95 5.21 -4.03
C SER A 64 24.69 6.54 -4.26
N ASN A 65 24.25 7.61 -3.60
CA ASN A 65 24.84 8.94 -3.67
C ASN A 65 26.06 9.08 -2.74
N ASN A 66 26.04 8.43 -1.57
CA ASN A 66 27.23 8.21 -0.75
C ASN A 66 28.01 7.02 -1.31
N GLN A 67 28.37 7.01 -2.60
CA GLN A 67 29.43 6.12 -3.08
C GLN A 67 30.57 6.21 -2.05
N ILE A 68 30.70 5.16 -1.25
CA ILE A 68 31.83 5.02 -0.37
C ILE A 68 32.99 4.90 -1.34
N ASN A 69 33.88 5.89 -1.32
CA ASN A 69 35.23 5.69 -1.82
C ASN A 69 35.84 4.59 -0.94
N ILE A 70 35.63 3.32 -1.30
CA ILE A 70 36.39 2.17 -0.79
C ILE A 70 37.47 1.87 -1.81
#